data_AF-A0A978SWB1-F1
#
_entry.id   AF-A0A978SWB1-F1
#
_cell.length_a   1.000
_cell.length_b   1.000
_cell.length_c   1.000
_cell.angle_alpha   90.00
_cell.angle_beta   90.00
_cell.angle_gamma   90.00
#
_symmetry.space_group_name_H-M   'P 1'
#
loop_
_entity.id
_entity.type
_entity.pdbx_description
1 polymer ?
#
loop_
_entity_poly.entity_id
_entity_poly.type
_entity_poly.pdbx_seq_one_letter_code
_entity_poly.pdbx_strand_id
1 'polypeptide(L)'
;MSVELTAGTSPNPVVDEQWQPPMPPTDLIFDDGEPLESNRHLIAMNILIRSLRQAWAERNDFFVGGNMFIYYSSAQARNRDFRGPDFFAVLNVEGTKERLGWVVWEEDGRYPNVIIELMSPSTAHIDKGIKKDIYE
;
A
#
# COMPACT_ATOMS: atom_id res chain seq x y z
N MET A 1 8.41 71.97 -2.74
CA MET A 1 9.17 70.75 -3.10
C MET A 1 8.81 69.71 -2.06
N SER A 2 7.69 69.02 -2.27
CA SER A 2 7.13 68.04 -1.34
C SER A 2 7.47 66.66 -1.88
N VAL A 3 8.24 65.90 -1.10
CA VAL A 3 8.62 64.52 -1.46
C VAL A 3 7.51 63.61 -0.96
N GLU A 4 6.69 63.09 -1.87
CA GLU A 4 5.71 62.06 -1.55
C GLU A 4 6.44 60.73 -1.31
N LEU A 5 6.32 60.22 -0.09
CA LEU A 5 6.75 58.88 0.29
C LEU A 5 5.80 57.87 -0.36
N THR A 6 6.27 57.17 -1.38
CA THR A 6 5.58 56.00 -1.94
C THR A 6 5.58 54.88 -0.90
N ALA A 7 4.41 54.61 -0.31
CA ALA A 7 4.18 53.44 0.51
C ALA A 7 4.34 52.18 -0.35
N GLY A 8 5.41 51.42 -0.11
CA GLY A 8 5.60 50.10 -0.71
C GLY A 8 4.52 49.16 -0.19
N THR A 9 3.61 48.74 -1.06
CA THR A 9 2.67 47.67 -0.79
C THR A 9 3.45 46.35 -0.73
N SER A 10 3.74 45.89 0.48
CA SER A 10 4.24 44.53 0.71
C SER A 10 3.23 43.54 0.14
N PRO A 11 3.61 42.60 -0.75
CA PRO A 11 2.67 41.58 -1.19
C PRO A 11 2.36 40.68 -0.01
N ASN A 12 1.09 40.64 0.39
CA ASN A 12 0.58 39.63 1.31
C ASN A 12 0.91 38.24 0.74
N PRO A 13 1.45 37.30 1.53
CA PRO A 13 1.60 35.94 1.07
C PRO A 13 0.19 35.39 0.81
N VAL A 14 -0.07 35.03 -0.45
CA VAL A 14 -1.24 34.23 -0.81
C VAL A 14 -1.02 32.88 -0.12
N VAL A 15 -1.69 32.68 1.01
CA VAL A 15 -1.78 31.37 1.63
C VAL A 15 -2.60 30.54 0.64
N ASP A 16 -1.94 29.62 -0.04
CA ASP A 16 -2.56 28.67 -0.95
C ASP A 16 -3.71 27.99 -0.21
N GLU A 17 -4.94 28.32 -0.59
CA GLU A 17 -6.16 27.82 0.05
C GLU A 17 -6.21 26.30 -0.13
N GLN A 18 -5.71 25.61 0.90
CA GLN A 18 -6.00 24.23 1.25
C GLN A 18 -6.29 23.33 0.05
N TRP A 19 -5.24 23.00 -0.71
CA TRP A 19 -5.29 21.80 -1.54
C TRP A 19 -5.60 20.61 -0.62
N GLN A 20 -6.85 20.17 -0.63
CA GLN A 20 -7.28 18.96 0.05
C GLN A 20 -7.16 17.83 -0.98
N PRO A 21 -6.31 16.82 -0.74
CA PRO A 21 -6.25 15.67 -1.61
C PRO A 21 -7.65 15.05 -1.70
N PRO A 22 -8.08 14.59 -2.88
CA PRO A 22 -9.39 13.99 -3.04
C PRO A 22 -9.51 12.79 -2.09
N MET A 23 -10.63 12.74 -1.36
CA MET A 23 -10.89 11.68 -0.39
C MET A 23 -10.72 10.30 -1.08
N PRO A 24 -10.07 9.34 -0.39
CA PRO A 24 -9.91 8.01 -0.92
C PRO A 24 -11.28 7.36 -1.17
N PRO A 25 -11.39 6.46 -2.16
CA PRO A 25 -12.62 5.70 -2.36
C PRO A 25 -13.00 4.95 -1.09
N THR A 26 -14.28 4.96 -0.71
CA THR A 26 -14.80 4.25 0.47
C THR A 26 -15.28 2.84 0.16
N ASP A 27 -15.46 2.50 -1.12
CA ASP A 27 -15.92 1.20 -1.60
C ASP A 27 -14.74 0.44 -2.23
N LEU A 28 -13.76 0.11 -1.38
CA LEU A 28 -12.58 -0.66 -1.79
C LEU A 28 -12.94 -2.15 -1.85
N ILE A 29 -12.51 -2.80 -2.92
CA ILE A 29 -12.61 -4.24 -3.09
C ILE A 29 -11.31 -4.84 -2.55
N PHE A 30 -11.33 -5.94 -1.82
CA PHE A 30 -10.09 -6.47 -1.23
C PHE A 30 -9.60 -7.80 -1.83
N ASP A 31 -10.37 -8.33 -2.79
CA ASP A 31 -10.17 -9.61 -3.47
C ASP A 31 -10.76 -9.53 -4.89
N ASP A 32 -10.12 -10.15 -5.89
CA ASP A 32 -10.66 -10.26 -7.25
C ASP A 32 -11.57 -11.49 -7.43
N GLY A 33 -11.61 -12.38 -6.43
CA GLY A 33 -12.37 -13.62 -6.47
C GLY A 33 -11.75 -14.66 -7.40
N GLU A 34 -10.55 -14.42 -7.94
CA GLU A 34 -9.83 -15.39 -8.74
C GLU A 34 -9.14 -16.40 -7.82
N PRO A 35 -9.32 -17.71 -8.06
CA PRO A 35 -8.65 -18.72 -7.26
C PRO A 35 -7.13 -18.64 -7.48
N LEU A 36 -6.36 -18.94 -6.42
CA LEU A 36 -4.93 -19.16 -6.56
C LEU A 36 -4.66 -20.23 -7.63
N GLU A 37 -3.61 -20.02 -8.41
CA GLU A 37 -3.32 -20.82 -9.61
C GLU A 37 -3.20 -22.33 -9.35
N SER A 38 -2.72 -22.71 -8.17
CA SER A 38 -2.60 -24.12 -7.82
C SER A 38 -2.61 -24.36 -6.32
N ASN A 39 -2.87 -25.61 -5.92
CA ASN A 39 -2.70 -26.04 -4.53
C ASN A 39 -1.24 -25.83 -4.04
N ARG A 40 -0.26 -25.92 -4.93
CA ARG A 40 1.15 -25.65 -4.60
C ARG A 40 1.35 -24.18 -4.21
N HIS A 41 0.71 -23.24 -4.90
CA HIS A 41 0.72 -21.82 -4.55
C HIS A 41 0.14 -21.57 -3.17
N LEU A 42 -1.06 -22.11 -2.91
CA LEU A 42 -1.72 -22.01 -1.62
C LEU A 42 -0.83 -22.52 -0.48
N ILE A 43 -0.21 -23.70 -0.67
CA ILE A 43 0.68 -24.29 0.34
C ILE A 43 1.92 -23.42 0.55
N ALA A 44 2.57 -22.96 -0.52
CA ALA A 44 3.78 -22.15 -0.43
C ALA A 44 3.53 -20.81 0.28
N MET A 45 2.44 -20.11 -0.05
CA MET A 45 2.02 -18.88 0.64
C MET A 45 1.79 -19.14 2.13
N ASN A 46 1.02 -20.17 2.46
CA ASN A 46 0.73 -20.51 3.86
C ASN A 46 1.99 -20.89 4.64
N ILE A 47 2.95 -21.56 4.01
CA ILE A 47 4.24 -21.86 4.64
C ILE A 47 4.98 -20.57 4.98
N LEU A 48 5.09 -19.61 4.06
CA LEU A 48 5.76 -18.33 4.32
C LEU A 48 5.12 -17.57 5.48
N ILE A 49 3.78 -17.44 5.47
CA ILE A 49 3.04 -16.74 6.53
C ILE A 49 3.25 -17.43 7.89
N ARG A 50 3.09 -18.76 7.93
CA ARG A 50 3.23 -19.54 9.18
C ARG A 50 4.66 -19.54 9.70
N SER A 51 5.65 -19.64 8.82
CA SER A 51 7.06 -19.58 9.18
C SER A 51 7.42 -18.24 9.82
N LEU A 52 6.95 -17.12 9.27
CA LEU A 52 7.22 -15.82 9.86
C LEU A 52 6.52 -15.64 11.21
N ARG A 53 5.23 -16.01 11.30
CA ARG A 53 4.49 -15.97 12.57
C ARG A 53 5.14 -16.83 13.65
N GLN A 54 5.66 -18.00 13.29
CA GLN A 54 6.35 -18.89 14.22
C GLN A 54 7.71 -18.31 14.65
N ALA A 55 8.48 -17.76 13.71
CA ALA A 55 9.78 -17.17 14.00
C ALA A 55 9.67 -15.93 14.89
N TRP A 56 8.56 -15.21 14.78
CA TRP A 56 8.27 -13.99 15.55
C TRP A 56 7.08 -14.16 16.49
N ALA A 57 6.89 -15.35 17.06
CA ALA A 57 5.75 -15.65 17.94
C ALA A 57 5.69 -14.75 19.19
N GLU A 58 6.85 -14.28 19.66
CA GLU A 58 6.96 -13.38 20.83
C GLU A 58 6.84 -11.89 20.47
N ARG A 59 6.48 -11.58 19.21
CA ARG A 59 6.35 -10.20 18.70
C ARG A 59 4.91 -9.92 18.29
N ASN A 60 4.47 -8.69 18.55
CA ASN A 60 3.15 -8.18 18.14
C ASN A 60 3.25 -6.90 17.30
N ASP A 61 4.47 -6.49 16.95
CA ASP A 61 4.81 -5.25 16.24
C ASP A 61 4.99 -5.48 14.72
N PHE A 62 4.27 -6.43 14.14
CA PHE A 62 4.33 -6.70 12.71
C PHE A 62 3.01 -7.29 12.19
N PHE A 63 2.72 -7.01 10.93
CA PHE A 63 1.64 -7.66 10.18
C PHE A 63 2.24 -8.52 9.07
N VAL A 64 1.63 -9.67 8.84
CA VAL A 64 1.95 -10.54 7.70
C VAL A 64 0.65 -11.05 7.08
N GLY A 65 0.55 -10.90 5.77
CA GLY A 65 -0.61 -11.27 4.97
C GLY A 65 -0.20 -11.68 3.56
N GLY A 66 -1.19 -12.01 2.76
CA GLY A 66 -1.05 -12.49 1.39
C GLY A 66 -2.43 -12.68 0.77
N ASN A 67 -2.52 -12.66 -0.55
CA ASN A 67 -3.78 -12.81 -1.29
C ASN A 67 -4.87 -11.80 -0.84
N MET A 68 -4.46 -10.55 -0.60
CA MET A 68 -5.32 -9.42 -0.28
C MET A 68 -4.72 -8.15 -0.88
N PHE A 69 -5.55 -7.20 -1.32
CA PHE A 69 -5.02 -6.03 -2.03
C PHE A 69 -4.26 -5.04 -1.15
N ILE A 70 -3.25 -4.43 -1.77
CA ILE A 70 -2.49 -3.32 -1.21
C ILE A 70 -2.79 -2.06 -2.02
N TYR A 71 -3.15 -0.99 -1.30
CA TYR A 71 -3.48 0.31 -1.85
C TYR A 71 -2.42 1.33 -1.47
N TYR A 72 -1.56 1.73 -2.41
CA TYR A 72 -0.49 2.70 -2.15
C TYR A 72 -0.95 4.16 -2.29
N SER A 73 -1.97 4.43 -3.11
CA SER A 73 -2.55 5.78 -3.23
C SER A 73 -4.03 5.76 -3.63
N SER A 74 -4.75 6.82 -3.29
CA SER A 74 -6.15 7.01 -3.70
C SER A 74 -6.30 7.09 -5.22
N ALA A 75 -5.30 7.62 -5.92
CA ALA A 75 -5.27 7.68 -7.39
C ALA A 75 -5.15 6.28 -8.02
N GLN A 76 -4.23 5.44 -7.52
CA GLN A 76 -4.13 4.04 -7.97
C GLN A 76 -5.39 3.23 -7.64
N ALA A 77 -5.97 3.44 -6.45
CA ALA A 77 -7.23 2.81 -6.07
C ALA A 77 -8.34 3.11 -7.10
N ARG A 78 -8.46 4.37 -7.52
CA ARG A 78 -9.43 4.81 -8.55
C ARG A 78 -9.14 4.21 -9.93
N ASN A 79 -7.86 4.07 -10.28
CA ASN A 79 -7.43 3.50 -11.57
C ASN A 79 -7.40 1.97 -11.57
N ARG A 80 -7.74 1.32 -10.44
CA ARG A 80 -7.67 -0.13 -10.24
C ARG A 80 -6.27 -0.71 -10.47
N ASP A 81 -5.26 0.11 -10.18
CA ASP A 81 -3.85 -0.25 -10.27
C ASP A 81 -3.34 -0.72 -8.90
N PHE A 82 -3.99 -1.76 -8.39
CA PHE A 82 -3.67 -2.42 -7.14
C PHE A 82 -3.51 -3.92 -7.37
N ARG A 83 -2.68 -4.54 -6.54
CA ARG A 83 -2.39 -5.97 -6.62
C ARG A 83 -2.38 -6.56 -5.23
N GLY A 84 -2.81 -7.81 -5.14
CA GLY A 84 -2.66 -8.63 -3.95
C GLY A 84 -1.43 -9.49 -4.12
N PRO A 85 -0.32 -9.18 -3.45
CA PRO A 85 0.84 -10.06 -3.51
C PRO A 85 0.54 -11.39 -2.80
N ASP A 86 1.21 -12.45 -3.24
CA ASP A 86 1.12 -13.75 -2.56
C ASP A 86 1.56 -13.65 -1.10
N PHE A 87 2.53 -12.80 -0.80
CA PHE A 87 2.98 -12.55 0.56
C PHE A 87 3.51 -11.13 0.72
N PHE A 88 3.23 -10.54 1.88
CA PHE A 88 3.89 -9.32 2.33
C PHE A 88 3.99 -9.25 3.85
N ALA A 89 4.95 -8.46 4.32
CA ALA A 89 5.13 -8.17 5.74
C ALA A 89 5.36 -6.67 5.98
N VAL A 90 4.81 -6.17 7.07
CA VAL A 90 4.97 -4.78 7.53
C VAL A 90 5.41 -4.79 8.99
N LEU A 91 6.40 -3.97 9.33
CA LEU A 91 7.04 -3.89 10.63
C LEU A 91 6.63 -2.62 11.37
N ASN A 92 6.71 -2.66 12.70
CA ASN A 92 6.37 -1.58 13.61
C ASN A 92 4.92 -1.12 13.47
N VAL A 93 4.01 -2.08 13.30
CA VAL A 93 2.56 -1.87 13.18
C VAL A 93 1.82 -2.80 14.14
N GLU A 94 0.56 -2.50 14.44
CA GLU A 94 -0.28 -3.37 15.26
C GLU A 94 -0.58 -4.68 14.53
N GLY A 95 0.01 -5.78 15.03
CA GLY A 95 -0.06 -7.09 14.38
C GLY A 95 -1.34 -7.89 14.60
N THR A 96 -2.13 -7.54 15.62
CA THR A 96 -3.36 -8.26 16.00
C THR A 96 -4.62 -7.68 15.36
N LYS A 97 -4.55 -6.47 14.79
CA LYS A 97 -5.66 -5.83 14.10
C LYS A 97 -6.01 -6.63 12.84
N GLU A 98 -7.28 -7.04 12.75
CA GLU A 98 -7.83 -7.65 11.55
C GLU A 98 -7.90 -6.64 10.41
N ARG A 99 -7.58 -7.10 9.20
CA ARG A 99 -7.52 -6.26 8.00
C ARG A 99 -8.13 -7.03 6.84
N LEU A 100 -8.98 -6.36 6.07
CA LEU A 100 -9.51 -6.90 4.81
C LEU A 100 -8.53 -6.68 3.65
N GLY A 101 -7.74 -5.60 3.70
CA GLY A 101 -6.60 -5.35 2.83
C GLY A 101 -5.61 -4.40 3.49
N TRP A 102 -4.55 -4.03 2.77
CA TRP A 102 -3.56 -3.08 3.27
C TRP A 102 -3.74 -1.71 2.61
N VAL A 103 -4.29 -0.76 3.37
CA VAL A 103 -4.56 0.59 2.87
C VAL A 103 -3.56 1.56 3.48
N VAL A 104 -2.57 2.00 2.70
CA VAL A 104 -1.39 2.73 3.23
C VAL A 104 -1.78 4.01 3.99
N TRP A 105 -2.79 4.75 3.52
CA TRP A 105 -3.23 5.98 4.20
C TRP A 105 -4.08 5.72 5.45
N GLU A 106 -4.58 4.51 5.66
CA GLU A 106 -5.23 4.09 6.91
C GLU A 106 -4.25 3.48 7.90
N GLU A 107 -3.02 3.22 7.45
CA GLU A 107 -1.93 2.60 8.22
C GLU A 107 -0.76 3.59 8.40
N ASP A 108 -1.05 4.87 8.61
CA ASP A 108 -0.06 5.94 8.87
C ASP A 108 1.07 6.04 7.83
N GLY A 109 0.77 5.75 6.56
CA GLY A 109 1.76 5.77 5.49
C GLY A 109 2.74 4.60 5.53
N ARG A 110 2.41 3.50 6.21
CA ARG A 110 3.26 2.30 6.30
C ARG A 110 3.13 1.46 5.03
N TYR A 111 4.21 1.39 4.27
CA TYR A 111 4.35 0.51 3.12
C TYR A 111 4.85 -0.87 3.56
N PRO A 112 4.56 -1.93 2.80
CA PRO A 112 5.19 -3.22 3.00
C PRO A 112 6.71 -3.13 3.05
N ASN A 113 7.31 -3.75 4.06
CA ASN A 113 8.77 -3.87 4.17
C ASN A 113 9.31 -4.97 3.27
N VAL A 114 8.50 -6.00 3.02
CA VAL A 114 8.83 -7.14 2.16
C VAL A 114 7.58 -7.52 1.39
N ILE A 115 7.76 -7.78 0.10
CA ILE A 115 6.78 -8.40 -0.79
C ILE A 115 7.44 -9.62 -1.44
N ILE A 116 6.71 -10.73 -1.53
CA ILE A 116 7.13 -11.94 -2.24
C ILE A 116 5.99 -12.35 -3.18
N GLU A 117 6.32 -12.55 -4.45
CA GLU A 117 5.45 -13.14 -5.46
C GLU A 117 5.94 -14.56 -5.75
N LEU A 118 5.03 -15.54 -5.66
CA LEU A 118 5.29 -16.91 -6.04
C LEU A 118 5.07 -17.01 -7.55
N MET A 119 6.17 -17.07 -8.30
CA MET A 119 6.06 -17.14 -9.76
C MET A 119 5.38 -18.42 -10.22
N SER A 120 4.60 -18.28 -11.28
CA SER A 120 4.11 -19.38 -12.10
C SER A 120 4.46 -19.21 -13.57
N PRO A 121 4.35 -20.27 -14.39
CA PRO A 121 4.53 -20.14 -15.83
C PRO A 121 3.56 -19.13 -16.48
N SER A 122 2.35 -18.99 -15.94
CA SER A 122 1.31 -18.14 -16.53
C SER A 122 1.46 -16.66 -16.16
N THR A 123 2.01 -16.35 -14.98
CA THR A 123 2.12 -14.97 -14.46
C THR A 123 3.55 -14.41 -14.45
N ALA A 124 4.58 -15.24 -14.68
CA ALA A 124 5.99 -14.85 -14.50
C ALA A 124 6.41 -13.58 -15.27
N HIS A 125 5.84 -13.32 -16.45
CA HIS A 125 6.14 -12.10 -17.20
C HIS A 125 5.58 -10.84 -16.52
N ILE A 126 4.37 -10.95 -15.97
CA ILE A 126 3.69 -9.86 -15.25
C ILE A 126 4.39 -9.61 -13.90
N ASP A 127 4.74 -10.68 -13.17
CA ASP A 127 5.38 -10.59 -11.85
C ASP A 127 6.77 -9.92 -11.92
N LYS A 128 7.50 -10.13 -13.01
CA LYS A 128 8.83 -9.53 -13.23
C LYS A 128 8.80 -8.13 -13.85
N GLY A 129 7.65 -7.69 -14.36
CA GLY A 129 7.47 -6.41 -15.03
C GLY A 129 6.51 -5.53 -14.24
N ILE A 130 5.26 -5.44 -14.71
CA ILE A 130 4.24 -4.52 -14.20
C ILE A 130 4.11 -4.55 -12.68
N LYS A 131 4.06 -5.74 -12.05
CA LYS A 131 3.93 -5.82 -10.59
C LYS A 131 5.15 -5.24 -9.88
N LYS A 132 6.35 -5.54 -10.38
CA LYS A 132 7.59 -5.00 -9.84
C LYS A 132 7.61 -3.47 -9.91
N ASP A 133 7.19 -2.89 -11.04
CA ASP A 133 7.15 -1.45 -11.23
C ASP A 133 6.13 -0.75 -10.31
N ILE A 134 5.06 -1.45 -9.89
CA ILE A 134 4.08 -0.93 -8.91
C ILE A 134 4.66 -0.94 -7.49
N TYR A 135 5.58 -1.87 -7.19
CA TYR A 135 6.13 -2.08 -5.85
C TYR A 135 7.39 -1.26 -5.56
N GLU A 136 8.11 -0.79 -6.59
CA GLU A 136 9.34 0.03 -6.49
C GLU A 136 9.06 1.55 -6.53
#